data_AF-A0A959W834-F1
#
_entry.id   AF-A0A959W834-F1
#
_cell.length_a   1.000
_cell.length_b   1.000
_cell.length_c   1.000
_cell.angle_alpha   90.00
_cell.angle_beta   90.00
_cell.angle_gamma   90.00
#
_symmetry.space_group_name_H-M   'P 1'
#
loop_
_entity.id
_entity.type
_entity.pdbx_description
1 polymer ?
#
loop_
_entity_poly.entity_id
_entity_poly.type
_entity_poly.pdbx_seq_one_letter_code
_entity_poly.pdbx_strand_id
1 'polypeptide(L)'
;MAQDTAARILEAACDLIAEEGIDAVRIARVAQRAGASTSLVHHYFSTREELLEQALIHSFERAGDDRFGVAGEVAETAPGTAALAEAIRESLPAQGEQEREWVLWVELWLRAVREPDLRPVANRLYDRYREWLAAVVRAGIAAGDFDPGADPEAVADVAMAVLDGAGVRVMLDDPGVGAERARALVAAAIAPMLGVDPDALA
;
A
#
# COMPACT_ATOMS: atom_id res chain seq x y z
N MET A 1 -14.33 15.33 17.37
CA MET A 1 -15.06 16.34 16.56
C MET A 1 -14.13 17.07 15.58
N ALA A 2 -13.03 17.71 16.01
CA ALA A 2 -12.07 18.34 15.07
C ALA A 2 -11.25 17.31 14.26
N GLN A 3 -10.69 16.29 14.93
CA GLN A 3 -9.89 15.24 14.28
C GLN A 3 -10.69 14.41 13.25
N ASP A 4 -11.97 14.19 13.54
CA ASP A 4 -12.94 13.54 12.63
C ASP A 4 -13.21 14.38 11.37
N THR A 5 -13.15 15.71 11.48
CA THR A 5 -13.36 16.60 10.32
C THR A 5 -12.14 16.64 9.40
N ALA A 6 -10.92 16.69 9.96
CA ALA A 6 -9.69 16.63 9.17
C ALA A 6 -9.58 15.31 8.41
N ALA A 7 -9.83 14.17 9.08
CA ALA A 7 -9.85 12.85 8.44
C ALA A 7 -10.87 12.79 7.29
N ARG A 8 -12.09 13.29 7.48
CA ARG A 8 -13.10 13.37 6.40
C ARG A 8 -12.67 14.21 5.20
N ILE A 9 -11.92 15.30 5.43
CA ILE A 9 -11.39 16.14 4.35
C ILE A 9 -10.29 15.38 3.58
N LEU A 10 -9.43 14.66 4.29
CA LEU A 10 -8.37 13.84 3.71
C LEU A 10 -8.95 12.69 2.90
N GLU A 11 -9.93 11.96 3.44
CA GLU A 11 -10.63 10.88 2.75
C GLU A 11 -11.29 11.37 1.45
N ALA A 12 -11.99 12.51 1.52
CA ALA A 12 -12.58 13.15 0.36
C ALA A 12 -11.53 13.56 -0.71
N ALA A 13 -10.33 13.96 -0.28
CA ALA A 13 -9.22 14.26 -1.18
C ALA A 13 -8.66 12.97 -1.81
N CYS A 14 -8.47 11.90 -1.05
CA CYS A 14 -8.05 10.61 -1.56
C CYS A 14 -9.01 10.07 -2.63
N ASP A 15 -10.33 10.13 -2.38
CA ASP A 15 -11.34 9.74 -3.36
C ASP A 15 -11.24 10.56 -4.65
N LEU A 16 -11.07 11.87 -4.50
CA LEU A 16 -10.90 12.77 -5.65
C LEU A 16 -9.64 12.45 -6.46
N ILE A 17 -8.53 12.14 -5.80
CA ILE A 17 -7.28 11.78 -6.46
C ILE A 17 -7.48 10.47 -7.24
N ALA A 18 -8.10 9.46 -6.62
CA ALA A 18 -8.31 8.17 -7.26
C ALA A 18 -9.30 8.23 -8.44
N GLU A 19 -10.35 9.04 -8.35
CA GLU A 19 -11.39 9.15 -9.38
C GLU A 19 -11.03 10.09 -10.53
N GLU A 20 -10.42 11.24 -10.21
CA GLU A 20 -10.28 12.37 -11.15
C GLU A 20 -8.79 12.67 -11.47
N GLY A 21 -7.85 12.02 -10.77
CA GLY A 21 -6.41 12.31 -10.84
C GLY A 21 -6.00 13.50 -9.98
N ILE A 22 -4.76 13.49 -9.47
CA ILE A 22 -4.29 14.50 -8.50
C ILE A 22 -4.39 15.94 -9.01
N ASP A 23 -4.15 16.15 -10.31
CA ASP A 23 -4.10 17.47 -10.93
C ASP A 23 -5.49 18.10 -11.04
N ALA A 24 -6.55 17.28 -11.10
CA ALA A 24 -7.93 17.76 -11.16
C ALA A 24 -8.46 18.23 -9.80
N VAL A 25 -7.84 17.79 -8.70
CA VAL A 25 -8.31 18.06 -7.33
C VAL A 25 -8.18 19.53 -6.99
N ARG A 26 -9.29 20.15 -6.57
CA ARG A 26 -9.34 21.56 -6.12
C ARG A 26 -9.93 21.66 -4.71
N ILE A 27 -9.44 22.61 -3.91
CA ILE A 27 -9.93 22.86 -2.53
C ILE A 27 -11.46 22.96 -2.46
N ALA A 28 -12.09 23.69 -3.39
CA ALA A 28 -13.55 23.83 -3.42
C ALA A 28 -14.29 22.50 -3.64
N ARG A 29 -13.71 21.60 -4.44
CA ARG A 29 -14.27 20.29 -4.73
C ARG A 29 -14.11 19.35 -3.53
N VAL A 30 -12.95 19.36 -2.88
CA VAL A 30 -12.71 18.61 -1.63
C VAL A 30 -13.67 19.09 -0.54
N ALA A 31 -13.81 20.41 -0.35
CA ALA A 31 -14.74 20.97 0.63
C ALA A 31 -16.18 20.49 0.38
N GLN A 32 -16.64 20.55 -0.87
CA GLN A 32 -17.97 20.05 -1.26
C GLN A 32 -18.13 18.56 -0.94
N ARG A 33 -17.16 17.72 -1.34
CA ARG A 33 -17.15 16.27 -1.11
C ARG A 33 -17.20 15.93 0.39
N ALA A 34 -16.38 16.62 1.18
CA ALA A 34 -16.28 16.42 2.63
C ALA A 34 -17.47 17.01 3.41
N GLY A 35 -18.39 17.74 2.76
CA GLY A 35 -19.46 18.48 3.44
C GLY A 35 -18.93 19.61 4.33
N ALA A 36 -17.83 20.24 3.93
CA ALA A 36 -17.13 21.33 4.62
C ALA A 36 -17.15 22.63 3.81
N SER A 37 -16.79 23.75 4.46
CA SER A 37 -16.54 25.01 3.74
C SER A 37 -15.08 25.09 3.30
N THR A 38 -14.79 25.84 2.24
CA THR A 38 -13.41 26.11 1.80
C THR A 38 -12.56 26.77 2.88
N SER A 39 -13.17 27.67 3.67
CA SER A 39 -12.53 28.30 4.84
C SER A 39 -12.10 27.25 5.87
N LEU A 40 -12.93 26.24 6.11
CA LEU A 40 -12.60 25.16 7.04
C LEU A 40 -11.49 24.26 6.49
N VAL A 41 -11.45 23.99 5.18
CA VAL A 41 -10.31 23.27 4.58
C VAL A 41 -9.02 24.06 4.76
N HIS A 42 -9.03 25.38 4.48
CA HIS A 42 -7.86 26.25 4.68
C HIS A 42 -7.43 26.40 6.14
N HIS A 43 -8.34 26.17 7.09
CA HIS A 43 -8.00 26.14 8.51
C HIS A 43 -7.12 24.93 8.87
N TYR A 44 -7.33 23.78 8.22
CA TYR A 44 -6.54 22.56 8.45
C TYR A 44 -5.33 22.45 7.51
N PHE A 45 -5.46 22.90 6.27
CA PHE A 45 -4.45 22.76 5.22
C PHE A 45 -4.24 24.09 4.53
N SER A 46 -3.07 24.68 4.74
CA SER A 46 -2.73 26.04 4.28
C SER A 46 -2.73 26.13 2.76
N THR A 47 -2.28 25.08 2.09
CA THR A 47 -2.18 25.00 0.63
C THR A 47 -2.86 23.76 0.06
N ARG A 48 -3.15 23.79 -1.25
CA ARG A 48 -3.64 22.61 -1.97
C ARG A 48 -2.59 21.51 -1.92
N GLU A 49 -1.33 21.85 -2.08
CA GLU A 49 -0.21 20.92 -2.12
C GLU A 49 -0.05 20.21 -0.76
N GLU A 50 -0.17 20.96 0.35
CA GLU A 50 -0.19 20.40 1.70
C GLU A 50 -1.37 19.44 1.91
N LEU A 51 -2.58 19.81 1.46
CA LEU A 51 -3.73 18.91 1.53
C LEU A 51 -3.49 17.60 0.76
N LEU A 52 -2.93 17.68 -0.45
CA LEU A 52 -2.69 16.50 -1.28
C LEU A 52 -1.60 15.60 -0.68
N GLU A 53 -0.52 16.18 -0.16
CA GLU A 53 0.52 15.44 0.56
C GLU A 53 -0.07 14.73 1.78
N GLN A 54 -0.84 15.44 2.60
CA GLN A 54 -1.46 14.85 3.78
C GLN A 54 -2.51 13.80 3.42
N ALA A 55 -3.22 13.95 2.30
CA ALA A 55 -4.19 12.96 1.83
C ALA A 55 -3.49 11.67 1.43
N LEU A 56 -2.39 11.76 0.66
CA LEU A 56 -1.56 10.61 0.34
C LEU A 56 -1.09 9.92 1.63
N ILE A 57 -0.48 10.66 2.58
CA ILE A 57 -0.05 10.11 3.88
C ILE A 57 -1.20 9.40 4.61
N HIS A 58 -2.37 10.05 4.67
CA HIS A 58 -3.55 9.52 5.34
C HIS A 58 -4.01 8.18 4.76
N SER A 59 -4.02 8.05 3.43
CA SER A 59 -4.39 6.79 2.77
C SER A 59 -3.45 5.65 3.18
N PHE A 60 -2.13 5.91 3.22
CA PHE A 60 -1.16 4.87 3.58
C PHE A 60 -1.16 4.53 5.07
N GLU A 61 -1.42 5.52 5.94
CA GLU A 61 -1.56 5.25 7.37
C GLU A 61 -2.79 4.38 7.65
N ARG A 62 -3.90 4.62 6.95
CA ARG A 62 -5.12 3.80 7.04
C ARG A 62 -4.91 2.39 6.50
N ALA A 63 -4.40 2.26 5.27
CA ALA A 63 -4.10 0.96 4.66
C ALA A 63 -3.11 0.18 5.53
N GLY A 64 -2.13 0.89 6.10
CA GLY A 64 -1.24 0.36 7.10
C GLY A 64 -2.01 -0.18 8.31
N ASP A 65 -2.69 0.68 9.06
CA ASP A 65 -3.39 0.30 10.30
C ASP A 65 -4.31 -0.92 10.10
N ASP A 66 -5.03 -0.97 8.98
CA ASP A 66 -5.88 -2.10 8.61
C ASP A 66 -5.06 -3.38 8.38
N ARG A 67 -3.88 -3.32 7.74
CA ARG A 67 -3.00 -4.48 7.48
C ARG A 67 -2.12 -4.89 8.68
N PHE A 68 -1.65 -3.94 9.49
CA PHE A 68 -0.81 -4.18 10.67
C PHE A 68 -1.60 -4.74 11.86
N GLY A 69 -2.88 -4.38 12.00
CA GLY A 69 -3.77 -5.00 12.98
C GLY A 69 -4.01 -6.48 12.68
N VAL A 70 -4.17 -6.82 11.40
CA VAL A 70 -4.50 -8.17 10.92
C VAL A 70 -3.29 -9.10 10.91
N ALA A 71 -2.09 -8.63 10.58
CA ALA A 71 -0.87 -9.46 10.57
C ALA A 71 -0.56 -10.10 11.95
N GLY A 72 -0.89 -9.41 13.04
CA GLY A 72 -0.76 -9.96 14.40
C GLY A 72 -1.75 -11.08 14.70
N GLU A 73 -2.96 -11.05 14.13
CA GLU A 73 -4.01 -12.04 14.36
C GLU A 73 -3.91 -13.25 13.40
N VAL A 74 -3.50 -13.03 12.14
CA VAL A 74 -3.34 -14.10 11.13
C VAL A 74 -2.15 -15.00 11.45
N ALA A 75 -1.06 -14.44 11.97
CA ALA A 75 0.14 -15.18 12.35
C ALA A 75 -0.11 -16.23 13.46
N GLU A 76 -1.18 -16.11 14.24
CA GLU A 76 -1.50 -17.06 15.31
C GLU A 76 -2.34 -18.26 14.84
N THR A 77 -2.92 -18.24 13.64
CA THR A 77 -3.95 -19.21 13.24
C THR A 77 -3.69 -19.93 11.91
N ALA A 78 -2.85 -19.41 11.02
CA ALA A 78 -2.56 -19.99 9.71
C ALA A 78 -1.06 -20.34 9.53
N PRO A 79 -0.72 -21.33 8.68
CA PRO A 79 0.67 -21.56 8.26
C PRO A 79 1.28 -20.30 7.64
N GLY A 80 2.57 -20.07 7.87
CA GLY A 80 3.30 -18.91 7.36
C GLY A 80 3.21 -18.76 5.83
N THR A 81 3.18 -19.86 5.09
CA THR A 81 2.96 -19.87 3.63
C THR A 81 1.61 -19.27 3.24
N ALA A 82 0.54 -19.64 3.95
CA ALA A 82 -0.80 -19.10 3.70
C ALA A 82 -0.90 -17.62 4.10
N ALA A 83 -0.30 -17.24 5.24
CA ALA A 83 -0.25 -15.84 5.67
C ALA A 83 0.49 -14.96 4.65
N LEU A 84 1.62 -15.45 4.10
CA LEU A 84 2.39 -14.73 3.10
C LEU A 84 1.68 -14.68 1.74
N ALA A 85 1.05 -15.77 1.31
CA ALA A 85 0.23 -15.78 0.10
C ALA A 85 -0.91 -14.75 0.16
N GLU A 86 -1.57 -14.66 1.32
CA GLU A 86 -2.62 -13.66 1.54
C GLU A 86 -2.06 -12.24 1.54
N ALA A 87 -0.92 -11.99 2.20
CA ALA A 87 -0.25 -10.70 2.15
C ALA A 87 0.12 -10.28 0.72
N ILE A 88 0.58 -11.21 -0.12
CA ILE A 88 0.86 -10.96 -1.55
C ILE A 88 -0.45 -10.63 -2.29
N ARG A 89 -1.54 -11.36 -2.01
CA ARG A 89 -2.85 -11.14 -2.63
C ARG A 89 -3.38 -9.74 -2.30
N GLU A 90 -3.33 -9.32 -1.05
CA GLU A 90 -3.75 -7.99 -0.57
C GLU A 90 -2.87 -6.86 -1.08
N SER A 91 -1.65 -7.20 -1.49
CA SER A 91 -0.70 -6.24 -2.03
C SER A 91 -0.93 -5.91 -3.50
N LEU A 92 -1.70 -6.71 -4.23
CA LEU A 92 -1.93 -6.52 -5.66
C LEU A 92 -3.21 -5.72 -5.95
N PRO A 93 -3.28 -5.00 -7.09
CA PRO A 93 -4.49 -4.27 -7.44
C PRO A 93 -5.66 -5.24 -7.62
N ALA A 94 -6.81 -4.87 -7.04
CA ALA A 94 -8.08 -5.54 -7.25
C ALA A 94 -9.20 -4.49 -7.20
N GLN A 95 -10.34 -4.81 -7.81
CA GLN A 95 -11.50 -3.92 -7.87
C GLN A 95 -11.88 -3.37 -6.48
N GLY A 96 -12.20 -2.08 -6.39
CA GLY A 96 -12.59 -1.41 -5.14
C GLY A 96 -11.42 -0.73 -4.44
N GLU A 97 -11.31 -0.91 -3.12
CA GLU A 97 -10.34 -0.17 -2.29
C GLU A 97 -8.89 -0.42 -2.70
N GLN A 98 -8.53 -1.64 -3.08
CA GLN A 98 -7.16 -1.98 -3.50
C GLN A 98 -6.75 -1.21 -4.76
N GLU A 99 -7.63 -1.07 -5.75
CA GLU A 99 -7.40 -0.26 -6.95
C GLU A 99 -7.20 1.21 -6.59
N ARG A 100 -8.03 1.75 -5.69
CA ARG A 100 -7.90 3.11 -5.16
C ARG A 100 -6.55 3.33 -4.48
N GLU A 101 -6.14 2.44 -3.58
CA GLU A 101 -4.83 2.51 -2.90
C GLU A 101 -3.66 2.48 -3.89
N TRP A 102 -3.75 1.64 -4.92
CA TRP A 102 -2.73 1.52 -5.96
C TRP A 102 -2.57 2.81 -6.80
N VAL A 103 -3.67 3.46 -7.16
CA VAL A 103 -3.62 4.77 -7.83
C VAL A 103 -2.89 5.80 -6.95
N LEU A 104 -3.17 5.82 -5.65
CA LEU A 104 -2.52 6.74 -4.71
C LEU A 104 -1.03 6.44 -4.53
N TRP A 105 -0.63 5.16 -4.51
CA TRP A 105 0.79 4.74 -4.52
C TRP A 105 1.53 5.24 -5.75
N VAL A 106 0.99 5.00 -6.95
CA VAL A 106 1.62 5.41 -8.21
C VAL A 106 1.78 6.93 -8.28
N GLU A 107 0.78 7.66 -7.83
CA GLU A 107 0.82 9.12 -7.75
C GLU A 107 1.92 9.61 -6.79
N LEU A 108 2.01 9.02 -5.59
CA LEU A 108 3.04 9.33 -4.62
C LEU A 108 4.45 9.06 -5.20
N TRP A 109 4.66 7.94 -5.89
CA TRP A 109 5.95 7.59 -6.49
C TRP A 109 6.42 8.65 -7.47
N LEU A 110 5.57 9.00 -8.43
CA LEU A 110 5.89 10.00 -9.44
C LEU A 110 6.20 11.36 -8.79
N ARG A 111 5.41 11.74 -7.79
CA ARG A 111 5.57 13.02 -7.11
C ARG A 111 6.83 13.07 -6.26
N ALA A 112 7.14 12.03 -5.48
CA ALA A 112 8.36 11.95 -4.67
C ALA A 112 9.65 11.94 -5.52
N VAL A 113 9.58 11.40 -6.75
CA VAL A 113 10.69 11.50 -7.70
C VAL A 113 10.93 12.96 -8.13
N ARG A 114 9.84 13.71 -8.39
CA ARG A 114 9.88 15.11 -8.86
C ARG A 114 10.12 16.14 -7.75
N GLU A 115 9.61 15.89 -6.56
CA GLU A 115 9.58 16.80 -5.40
C GLU A 115 10.41 16.19 -4.26
N PRO A 116 11.69 16.56 -4.09
CA PRO A 116 12.58 15.94 -3.11
C PRO A 116 12.09 15.99 -1.66
N ASP A 117 11.30 17.01 -1.31
CA ASP A 117 10.75 17.21 0.04
C ASP A 117 9.74 16.12 0.42
N LEU A 118 9.13 15.43 -0.56
CA LEU A 118 8.23 14.30 -0.33
C LEU A 118 8.95 12.96 -0.17
N ARG A 119 10.24 12.86 -0.51
CA ARG A 119 11.00 11.59 -0.41
C ARG A 119 11.05 11.05 1.02
N PRO A 120 11.29 11.85 2.08
CA PRO A 120 11.27 11.35 3.44
C PRO A 120 9.90 10.76 3.82
N VAL A 121 8.80 11.33 3.31
CA VAL A 121 7.46 10.79 3.52
C VAL A 121 7.30 9.47 2.78
N ALA A 122 7.57 9.45 1.48
CA ALA A 122 7.46 8.24 0.66
C ALA A 122 8.32 7.09 1.22
N ASN A 123 9.56 7.38 1.62
CA ASN A 123 10.45 6.40 2.23
C ASN A 123 9.87 5.83 3.53
N ARG A 124 9.32 6.66 4.43
CA ARG A 124 8.70 6.16 5.67
C ARG A 124 7.54 5.21 5.40
N LEU A 125 6.75 5.50 4.37
CA LEU A 125 5.60 4.67 4.00
C LEU A 125 6.06 3.34 3.38
N TYR A 126 7.07 3.39 2.51
CA TYR A 126 7.74 2.21 1.97
C TYR A 126 8.35 1.36 3.08
N ASP A 127 9.08 1.95 4.02
CA ASP A 127 9.69 1.26 5.16
C ASP A 127 8.62 0.58 6.03
N ARG A 128 7.49 1.25 6.25
CA ARG A 128 6.35 0.68 6.98
C ARG A 128 5.79 -0.54 6.25
N TYR A 129 5.56 -0.44 4.94
CA TYR A 129 5.07 -1.55 4.13
C TYR A 129 6.06 -2.73 4.03
N ARG A 130 7.36 -2.42 3.96
CA ARG A 130 8.44 -3.42 4.04
C ARG A 130 8.44 -4.14 5.38
N GLU A 131 8.32 -3.40 6.48
CA GLU A 131 8.27 -3.96 7.83
C GLU A 131 7.07 -4.90 8.02
N TRP A 132 5.92 -4.59 7.41
CA TRP A 132 4.76 -5.48 7.39
C TRP A 132 5.08 -6.85 6.77
N LEU A 133 5.60 -6.85 5.54
CA LEU A 133 5.96 -8.10 4.85
C LEU A 133 7.06 -8.86 5.59
N ALA A 134 8.08 -8.15 6.08
CA ALA A 134 9.15 -8.75 6.88
C ALA A 134 8.62 -9.35 8.18
N ALA A 135 7.62 -8.75 8.82
CA ALA A 135 6.98 -9.30 10.02
C ALA A 135 6.23 -10.60 9.73
N VAL A 136 5.53 -10.70 8.60
CA VAL A 136 4.88 -11.95 8.16
C VAL A 136 5.92 -13.05 7.93
N VAL A 137 7.04 -12.73 7.29
CA VAL A 137 8.15 -13.68 7.08
C VAL A 137 8.77 -14.11 8.41
N ARG A 138 9.04 -13.17 9.32
CA ARG A 138 9.56 -13.48 10.67
C ARG A 138 8.62 -14.40 11.46
N ALA A 139 7.31 -14.18 11.36
CA ALA A 139 6.33 -15.04 12.00
C ALA A 139 6.39 -16.48 11.43
N GLY A 140 6.45 -16.64 10.11
CA GLY A 140 6.61 -17.96 9.49
C GLY A 140 7.92 -18.66 9.85
N ILE A 141 9.04 -17.92 9.96
CA ILE A 141 10.31 -18.47 10.47
C ILE A 141 10.15 -18.94 11.92
N ALA A 142 9.53 -18.12 12.79
CA ALA A 142 9.33 -18.47 14.19
C ALA A 142 8.40 -19.69 14.37
N ALA A 143 7.44 -19.87 13.47
CA ALA A 143 6.56 -21.04 13.40
C ALA A 143 7.25 -22.30 12.83
N GLY A 144 8.40 -22.15 12.18
CA GLY A 144 9.13 -23.24 11.52
C GLY A 144 8.65 -23.57 10.11
N ASP A 145 7.85 -22.68 9.49
CA ASP A 145 7.32 -22.84 8.14
C ASP A 145 8.30 -22.41 7.04
N PHE A 146 9.31 -21.60 7.39
CA PHE A 146 10.33 -21.08 6.48
C PHE A 146 11.74 -21.41 6.97
N ASP A 147 12.74 -21.32 6.07
CA ASP A 147 14.15 -21.51 6.39
C ASP A 147 14.60 -20.55 7.51
N PRO A 148 15.13 -21.05 8.64
CA PRO A 148 15.62 -20.20 9.73
C PRO A 148 16.82 -19.32 9.36
N GLY A 149 17.49 -19.59 8.23
CA GLY A 149 18.55 -18.76 7.66
C GLY A 149 18.08 -17.69 6.68
N ALA A 150 16.77 -17.61 6.38
CA ALA A 150 16.23 -16.59 5.50
C ALA A 150 16.38 -15.18 6.11
N ASP A 151 16.62 -14.18 5.26
CA ASP A 151 16.66 -12.76 5.62
C ASP A 151 15.27 -12.15 5.34
N PRO A 152 14.46 -11.85 6.37
CA PRO A 152 13.09 -11.34 6.20
C PRO A 152 13.03 -10.01 5.46
N GLU A 153 13.99 -9.14 5.72
CA GLU A 153 14.09 -7.82 5.12
C GLU A 153 14.43 -7.93 3.63
N ALA A 154 15.34 -8.84 3.26
CA ALA A 154 15.66 -9.12 1.86
C ALA A 154 14.48 -9.76 1.10
N VAL A 155 13.74 -10.68 1.74
CA VAL A 155 12.53 -11.27 1.16
C VAL A 155 11.48 -10.20 0.89
N ALA A 156 11.25 -9.30 1.85
CA ALA A 156 10.32 -8.18 1.69
C ALA A 156 10.74 -7.25 0.54
N ASP A 157 12.03 -6.90 0.44
CA ASP A 157 12.54 -6.05 -0.65
C ASP A 157 12.30 -6.66 -2.03
N VAL A 158 12.57 -7.97 -2.18
CA VAL A 158 12.33 -8.68 -3.46
C VAL A 158 10.83 -8.78 -3.75
N ALA A 159 10.02 -9.12 -2.76
CA ALA A 159 8.57 -9.18 -2.90
C ALA A 159 8.01 -7.83 -3.39
N MET A 160 8.39 -6.73 -2.72
CA MET A 160 7.94 -5.39 -3.06
C MET A 160 8.38 -4.96 -4.46
N ALA A 161 9.63 -5.22 -4.85
CA ALA A 161 10.11 -4.89 -6.20
C ALA A 161 9.30 -5.60 -7.30
N VAL A 162 8.94 -6.87 -7.08
CA VAL A 162 8.10 -7.62 -8.02
C VAL A 162 6.65 -7.17 -7.96
N LEU A 163 6.12 -6.89 -6.77
CA LEU A 163 4.77 -6.35 -6.56
C LEU A 163 4.58 -5.01 -7.29
N ASP A 164 5.48 -4.05 -7.09
CA ASP A 164 5.45 -2.74 -7.74
C ASP A 164 5.42 -2.88 -9.27
N GLY A 165 6.32 -3.71 -9.81
CA GLY A 165 6.40 -3.95 -11.25
C GLY A 165 5.20 -4.70 -11.83
N ALA A 166 4.70 -5.73 -11.13
CA ALA A 166 3.57 -6.52 -11.58
C ALA A 166 2.23 -5.80 -11.40
N GLY A 167 2.07 -5.07 -10.29
CA GLY A 167 0.86 -4.32 -9.99
C GLY A 167 0.61 -3.19 -10.98
N VAL A 168 1.63 -2.45 -11.40
CA VAL A 168 1.48 -1.47 -12.49
C VAL A 168 0.98 -2.15 -13.78
N ARG A 169 1.47 -3.35 -14.10
CA ARG A 169 1.00 -4.09 -15.29
C ARG A 169 -0.45 -4.56 -15.15
N VAL A 170 -0.85 -4.98 -13.95
CA VAL A 170 -2.25 -5.31 -13.64
C VAL A 170 -3.15 -4.08 -13.82
N MET A 171 -2.75 -2.91 -13.32
CA MET A 171 -3.50 -1.65 -13.49
C MET A 171 -3.63 -1.22 -14.95
N LEU A 172 -2.65 -1.58 -15.80
CA LEU A 172 -2.66 -1.29 -17.23
C LEU A 172 -3.47 -2.30 -18.05
N ASP A 173 -4.16 -3.25 -17.40
CA ASP A 173 -4.84 -4.37 -18.03
C ASP A 173 -3.91 -5.13 -19.02
N ASP A 174 -2.64 -5.35 -18.61
CA ASP A 174 -1.67 -6.07 -19.43
C ASP A 174 -2.19 -7.49 -19.74
N PRO A 175 -2.38 -7.87 -21.03
CA PRO A 175 -2.96 -9.15 -21.41
C PRO A 175 -2.11 -10.36 -20.99
N GLY A 176 -0.82 -10.16 -20.69
CA GLY A 176 0.09 -11.20 -20.23
C GLY A 176 0.30 -11.26 -18.71
N VAL A 177 -0.12 -10.24 -17.96
CA VAL A 177 0.05 -10.18 -16.49
C VAL A 177 -1.20 -9.63 -15.81
N GLY A 178 -2.17 -10.52 -15.63
CA GLY A 178 -3.26 -10.34 -14.66
C GLY A 178 -2.82 -10.69 -13.23
N ALA A 179 -3.72 -10.48 -12.26
CA ALA A 179 -3.45 -10.67 -10.83
C ALA A 179 -2.93 -12.07 -10.48
N GLU A 180 -3.46 -13.13 -11.09
CA GLU A 180 -2.98 -14.51 -10.91
C GLU A 180 -1.51 -14.66 -11.31
N ARG A 181 -1.15 -14.13 -12.48
CA ARG A 181 0.23 -14.20 -12.97
C ARG A 181 1.16 -13.34 -12.11
N ALA A 182 0.67 -12.19 -11.63
CA ALA A 182 1.42 -11.33 -10.71
C ALA A 182 1.74 -12.07 -9.40
N ARG A 183 0.76 -12.75 -8.77
CA ARG A 183 0.99 -13.59 -7.59
C ARG A 183 2.03 -14.67 -7.84
N ALA A 184 1.89 -15.40 -8.95
CA ALA A 184 2.84 -16.43 -9.32
C ALA A 184 4.27 -15.90 -9.55
N LEU A 185 4.42 -14.68 -10.09
CA LEU A 185 5.73 -14.03 -10.25
C LEU A 185 6.37 -13.69 -8.90
N VAL A 186 5.58 -13.18 -7.95
CA VAL A 186 6.06 -12.87 -6.60
C VAL A 186 6.46 -14.16 -5.88
N ALA A 187 5.57 -15.16 -5.88
CA ALA A 187 5.82 -16.48 -5.30
C ALA A 187 7.11 -17.12 -5.84
N ALA A 188 7.27 -17.15 -7.17
CA ALA A 188 8.46 -17.71 -7.80
C ALA A 188 9.76 -16.96 -7.44
N ALA A 189 9.69 -15.65 -7.17
CA ALA A 189 10.85 -14.86 -6.80
C ALA A 189 11.30 -15.12 -5.35
N ILE A 190 10.35 -15.27 -4.41
CA ILE A 190 10.67 -15.32 -2.97
C ILE A 190 10.68 -16.73 -2.37
N ALA A 191 9.96 -17.69 -2.94
CA ALA A 191 9.91 -19.05 -2.40
C ALA A 191 11.30 -19.71 -2.24
N PRO A 192 12.26 -19.56 -3.19
CA PRO A 192 13.61 -20.09 -3.00
C PRO A 192 14.37 -19.46 -1.82
N MET A 193 14.08 -18.20 -1.49
CA MET A 193 14.69 -17.49 -0.36
C MET A 193 14.15 -17.99 0.98
N LEU A 194 12.95 -18.57 0.97
CA LEU A 194 12.23 -19.09 2.14
C LEU A 194 12.37 -20.60 2.32
N GLY A 195 12.98 -21.30 1.35
CA GLY A 195 13.12 -22.76 1.38
C GLY A 195 11.81 -23.51 1.15
N VAL A 196 10.83 -22.90 0.47
CA VAL A 196 9.52 -23.50 0.18
C VAL A 196 9.28 -23.68 -1.32
N ASP A 197 8.27 -24.48 -1.68
CA ASP A 197 7.81 -24.59 -3.06
C ASP A 197 7.03 -23.32 -3.47
N PRO A 198 7.28 -22.72 -4.65
CA PRO A 198 6.48 -21.60 -5.16
C PRO A 198 4.98 -21.83 -5.13
N ASP A 199 4.50 -23.06 -5.36
CA ASP A 199 3.08 -23.39 -5.36
C ASP A 199 2.45 -23.25 -3.95
N ALA A 200 3.27 -23.23 -2.89
CA ALA A 200 2.79 -22.97 -1.53
C ALA A 200 2.47 -21.48 -1.27
N LEU A 201 2.90 -20.58 -2.16
CA LEU A 201 2.69 -19.13 -2.08
C LEU A 201 1.80 -18.57 -3.20
N ALA A 202 1.36 -19.41 -4.15
CA ALA A 202 0.62 -19.01 -5.36
C ALA A 202 -0.87 -18.78 -5.10
#